data_AF-A0A7I7RIR7-F1
#
_entry.id   AF-A0A7I7RIR7-F1
#
_cell.length_a   1.000
_cell.length_b   1.000
_cell.length_c   1.000
_cell.angle_alpha   90.00
_cell.angle_beta   90.00
_cell.angle_gamma   90.00
#
_symmetry.space_group_name_H-M   'P 1'
#
loop_
_entity.id
_entity.type
_entity.pdbx_description
1 polymer ?
#
loop_
_entity_poly.entity_id
_entity_poly.type
_entity_poly.pdbx_seq_one_letter_code
_entity_poly.pdbx_strand_id
1 'polypeptide(L)'
;MMASRGSDSGGVAAFFGLLFLIWVVITYYWVIIGVGVAVGLFFAVRALIRREQERRLAAARQAEILAHRADRQHRWAARGDQRGVYGVEGAELMRSVSPQPSAPPADTPDDDRPVAAITYTAEELDVLLDEKPTEWRWAAFVSVLLQRLADVRPRLRDLDLHYTTAQGGFARNGREVAVFVEDCLDDLYELARRLESFIRAPAFMGVFGDSDDESTADAEGIVHVANRLMDFHERFLELAERCRDVSVPSVHSGLLQDCSLLMDVPLDGFRRFIDELAELVEEMPAVLRYAPGDVDFGSITLEIVVDDDLIKRIEKQVRAAAKG
;
A
#
# COMPACT_ATOMS: atom_id res chain seq x y z
N MET A 1 78.17 1.18 69.20
CA MET A 1 78.38 1.75 67.85
C MET A 1 77.29 1.17 66.95
N MET A 2 76.11 1.79 66.94
CA MET A 2 75.51 2.52 65.79
C MET A 2 75.23 1.60 64.59
N ALA A 3 74.04 0.98 64.50
CA ALA A 3 72.72 1.49 64.08
C ALA A 3 72.53 1.44 62.55
N SER A 4 71.68 0.49 62.14
CA SER A 4 71.20 0.26 60.77
C SER A 4 70.32 1.40 60.28
N ARG A 5 70.61 1.91 59.07
CA ARG A 5 69.82 2.96 58.42
C ARG A 5 68.74 2.30 57.55
N GLY A 6 67.49 2.44 57.99
CA GLY A 6 66.30 1.93 57.30
C GLY A 6 65.99 2.70 56.02
N SER A 7 65.58 1.94 55.01
CA SER A 7 65.02 2.36 53.73
C SER A 7 63.61 2.92 53.95
N ASP A 8 63.43 4.23 53.75
CA ASP A 8 62.15 4.94 53.97
C ASP A 8 61.76 5.79 52.74
N SER A 9 61.73 5.17 51.56
CA SER A 9 61.38 5.83 50.28
C SER A 9 60.11 5.30 49.60
N GLY A 10 59.48 4.23 50.14
CA GLY A 10 58.30 3.61 49.54
C GLY A 10 56.96 4.30 49.89
N GLY A 11 56.82 4.84 51.11
CA GLY A 11 55.55 5.45 51.57
C GLY A 11 55.22 6.79 50.90
N VAL A 12 56.25 7.56 50.58
CA VAL A 12 56.10 8.89 49.96
C VAL A 12 55.60 8.78 48.52
N ALA A 13 56.13 7.83 47.75
CA ALA A 13 55.71 7.59 46.36
C ALA A 13 54.25 7.11 46.27
N ALA A 14 53.82 6.24 47.19
CA ALA A 14 52.44 5.78 47.25
C ALA A 14 51.45 6.91 47.60
N PHE A 15 51.86 7.81 48.51
CA PHE A 15 51.05 8.96 48.91
C PHE A 15 50.87 9.98 47.77
N PHE A 16 51.94 10.26 47.02
CA PHE A 16 51.87 11.12 45.83
C PHE A 16 51.04 10.49 44.70
N GLY A 17 51.13 9.17 44.52
CA GLY A 17 50.28 8.44 43.57
C GLY A 17 48.78 8.57 43.91
N LEU A 18 48.42 8.46 45.18
CA LEU A 18 47.04 8.60 45.64
C LEU A 18 46.51 10.03 45.47
N LEU A 19 47.31 11.05 45.83
CA LEU A 19 46.94 12.45 45.64
C LEU A 19 46.77 12.82 44.17
N PHE A 20 47.64 12.30 43.29
CA PHE A 20 47.51 12.48 41.85
C PHE A 20 46.22 11.85 41.32
N LEU A 21 45.87 10.65 41.78
CA LEU A 21 44.64 9.96 41.37
C LEU A 21 43.39 10.73 41.83
N ILE A 22 43.37 11.23 43.08
CA ILE A 22 42.29 12.08 43.60
C ILE A 22 42.18 13.39 42.79
N TRP A 23 43.33 14.03 42.49
CA TRP A 23 43.36 15.25 41.68
C TRP A 23 42.81 15.01 40.26
N VAL A 24 43.16 13.90 39.62
CA VAL A 24 42.61 13.51 38.31
C VAL A 24 41.10 13.28 38.41
N VAL A 25 40.61 12.56 39.42
CA VAL A 25 39.15 12.34 39.57
C VAL A 25 38.40 13.66 39.76
N ILE A 26 38.91 14.57 40.61
CA ILE A 26 38.31 15.89 40.83
C ILE A 26 38.39 16.78 39.57
N THR A 27 39.46 16.66 38.79
CA THR A 27 39.65 17.49 37.58
C THR A 27 38.77 17.01 36.42
N TYR A 28 38.56 15.69 36.30
CA TYR A 28 37.95 15.09 35.11
C TYR A 28 36.49 14.62 35.30
N TYR A 29 35.87 14.73 36.48
CA TYR A 29 34.47 14.30 36.66
C TYR A 29 33.47 15.07 35.78
N TRP A 30 33.75 16.36 35.49
CA TRP A 30 32.93 17.17 34.57
C TRP A 30 32.87 16.60 33.15
N VAL A 31 33.92 15.92 32.70
CA VAL A 31 33.97 15.28 31.37
C VAL A 31 32.98 14.11 31.31
N ILE A 32 32.91 13.31 32.37
CA ILE A 32 32.00 12.15 32.46
C ILE A 32 30.54 12.61 32.48
N ILE A 33 30.24 13.66 33.25
CA ILE A 33 28.90 14.27 33.28
C ILE A 33 28.54 14.83 31.90
N GLY A 34 29.46 15.54 31.25
CA GLY A 34 29.26 16.08 29.91
C GLY A 34 28.96 15.00 28.86
N VAL A 35 29.70 13.88 28.89
CA VAL A 35 29.44 12.73 28.01
C VAL A 35 28.08 12.10 28.30
N GLY A 36 27.71 11.93 29.57
CA GLY A 36 26.41 11.39 29.94
C GLY A 36 25.23 12.24 29.44
N VAL A 37 25.33 13.56 29.58
CA VAL A 37 24.32 14.51 29.07
C VAL A 37 24.26 14.48 27.54
N ALA A 38 25.41 14.45 26.85
CA ALA A 38 25.45 14.38 25.39
C ALA A 38 24.80 13.09 24.86
N VAL A 39 25.03 11.94 25.52
CA VAL A 39 24.40 10.66 25.17
C VAL A 39 22.89 10.72 25.41
N GLY A 40 22.44 11.24 26.56
CA GLY A 40 21.01 11.41 26.84
C GLY A 40 20.31 12.31 25.83
N LEU A 41 20.94 13.42 25.44
CA LEU A 41 20.42 14.36 24.45
C LEU A 41 20.37 13.75 23.04
N PHE A 42 21.37 12.95 22.68
CA PHE A 42 21.36 12.18 21.42
C PHE A 42 20.19 11.19 21.34
N PHE A 43 19.92 10.44 22.41
CA PHE A 43 18.77 9.52 22.46
C PHE A 43 17.41 10.25 22.45
N ALA A 44 17.31 11.39 23.12
CA ALA A 44 16.10 12.22 23.11
C ALA A 44 15.82 12.80 21.71
N VAL A 45 16.84 13.34 21.03
CA VAL A 45 16.74 13.83 19.65
C VAL A 45 16.36 12.70 18.70
N ARG A 46 16.98 11.51 18.84
CA ARG A 46 16.65 10.33 18.03
C ARG A 46 15.20 9.86 18.22
N ALA A 47 14.68 9.90 19.45
CA ALA A 47 13.29 9.54 19.74
C ALA A 47 12.28 10.55 19.17
N LEU A 48 12.62 11.85 19.19
CA LEU A 48 11.84 12.92 18.57
C LEU A 48 11.79 12.77 17.04
N ILE A 49 12.92 12.49 16.40
CA ILE A 49 12.99 12.25 14.95
C ILE A 49 12.13 11.04 14.56
N ARG A 50 12.17 9.94 15.33
CA ARG A 50 11.36 8.74 15.05
C ARG A 50 9.84 9.03 15.07
N ARG A 51 9.39 9.83 16.07
CA ARG A 51 7.98 10.26 16.16
C ARG A 51 7.57 11.23 15.06
N GLU A 52 8.47 12.08 14.59
CA GLU A 52 8.19 12.98 13.47
C GLU A 52 8.15 12.23 12.13
N GLN A 53 8.99 11.21 11.93
CA GLN A 53 8.98 10.40 10.71
C GLN A 53 7.67 9.64 10.55
N GLU A 54 7.14 9.04 11.63
CA GLU A 54 5.82 8.38 11.61
C GLU A 54 4.70 9.37 11.21
N ARG A 55 4.75 10.61 11.71
CA ARG A 55 3.80 11.67 11.35
C ARG A 55 3.97 12.16 9.92
N ARG A 56 5.20 12.29 9.43
CA ARG A 56 5.49 12.70 8.04
C ARG A 56 5.07 11.63 7.03
N LEU A 57 5.26 10.35 7.34
CA LEU A 57 4.79 9.25 6.51
C LEU A 57 3.25 9.16 6.50
N ALA A 58 2.59 9.41 7.64
CA ALA A 58 1.14 9.52 7.69
C ALA A 58 0.63 10.75 6.91
N ALA A 59 1.32 11.89 7.02
CA ALA A 59 0.98 13.11 6.29
C ALA A 59 1.24 13.00 4.78
N ALA A 60 2.29 12.27 4.36
CA ALA A 60 2.56 11.99 2.95
C ALA A 60 1.45 11.13 2.34
N ARG A 61 1.03 10.05 3.03
CA ARG A 61 -0.13 9.24 2.62
C ARG A 61 -1.42 10.06 2.58
N GLN A 62 -1.65 10.93 3.56
CA GLN A 62 -2.81 11.83 3.55
C GLN A 62 -2.75 12.87 2.44
N ALA A 63 -1.57 13.40 2.11
CA ALA A 63 -1.37 14.35 1.02
C ALA A 63 -1.57 13.69 -0.34
N GLU A 64 -1.16 12.44 -0.51
CA GLU A 64 -1.40 11.64 -1.71
C GLU A 64 -2.89 11.32 -1.88
N ILE A 65 -3.58 10.92 -0.80
CA ILE A 65 -5.04 10.76 -0.78
C ILE A 65 -5.74 12.09 -1.10
N LEU A 66 -5.23 13.21 -0.59
CA LEU A 66 -5.79 14.53 -0.85
C LEU A 66 -5.56 14.97 -2.30
N ALA A 67 -4.40 14.69 -2.87
CA ALA A 67 -4.10 14.92 -4.28
C ALA A 67 -5.04 14.09 -5.17
N HIS A 68 -5.21 12.80 -4.87
CA HIS A 68 -6.18 11.94 -5.57
C HIS A 68 -7.62 12.46 -5.46
N ARG A 69 -8.04 12.96 -4.29
CA ARG A 69 -9.37 13.58 -4.14
C ARG A 69 -9.49 14.86 -4.95
N ALA A 70 -8.43 15.65 -5.03
CA ALA A 70 -8.40 16.87 -5.83
C ALA A 70 -8.48 16.55 -7.33
N ASP A 71 -7.75 15.54 -7.81
CA ASP A 71 -7.81 15.10 -9.21
C ASP A 71 -9.17 14.49 -9.55
N ARG A 72 -9.79 13.75 -8.63
CA ARG A 72 -11.17 13.26 -8.76
C ARG A 72 -12.17 14.41 -8.85
N GLN A 73 -12.07 15.40 -7.97
CA GLN A 73 -12.91 16.59 -8.02
C GLN A 73 -12.69 17.41 -9.29
N HIS A 74 -11.44 17.52 -9.76
CA HIS A 74 -11.10 18.20 -11.00
C HIS A 74 -11.74 17.48 -12.21
N ARG A 75 -11.69 16.15 -12.25
CA ARG A 75 -12.36 15.34 -13.27
C ARG A 75 -13.88 15.52 -13.25
N TRP A 76 -14.51 15.50 -12.07
CA TRP A 76 -15.94 15.79 -11.95
C TRP A 76 -16.28 17.19 -12.44
N ALA A 77 -15.49 18.20 -12.08
CA ALA A 77 -15.70 19.58 -12.50
C ALA A 77 -15.54 19.75 -14.02
N ALA A 78 -14.56 19.09 -14.62
CA ALA A 78 -14.35 19.09 -16.07
C ALA A 78 -15.52 18.47 -16.85
N ARG A 79 -16.20 17.46 -16.26
CA ARG A 79 -17.41 16.83 -16.82
C ARG A 79 -18.70 17.61 -16.58
N GLY A 80 -18.64 18.78 -15.93
CA GLY A 80 -19.82 19.56 -15.54
C GLY A 80 -20.65 18.91 -14.42
N ASP A 81 -20.08 17.92 -13.72
CA ASP A 81 -20.70 17.30 -12.56
C ASP A 81 -20.61 18.23 -11.35
N GLN A 82 -21.75 18.48 -10.72
CA GLN A 82 -21.90 19.31 -9.53
C GLN A 82 -21.02 18.79 -8.37
N ARG A 83 -20.69 17.49 -8.33
CA ARG A 83 -19.77 16.88 -7.35
C ARG A 83 -18.36 17.48 -7.40
N GLY A 84 -17.91 17.95 -8.56
CA GLY A 84 -16.59 18.56 -8.71
C GLY A 84 -16.48 19.95 -8.09
N VAL A 85 -17.59 20.68 -8.00
CA VAL A 85 -17.64 22.04 -7.46
C VAL A 85 -18.08 22.06 -6.00
N TYR A 86 -19.03 21.20 -5.64
CA TYR A 86 -19.67 21.22 -4.31
C TYR A 86 -19.30 20.01 -3.43
N GLY A 87 -18.56 19.03 -3.95
CA GLY A 87 -18.37 17.74 -3.28
C GLY A 87 -19.63 16.87 -3.32
N VAL A 88 -19.56 15.63 -2.81
CA VAL A 88 -20.66 14.65 -2.89
C VAL A 88 -21.89 15.13 -2.10
N GLU A 89 -21.71 15.49 -0.83
CA GLU A 89 -22.80 16.00 0.02
C GLU A 89 -23.38 17.32 -0.50
N GLY A 90 -22.53 18.22 -0.99
CA GLY A 90 -22.98 19.49 -1.54
C GLY A 90 -23.71 19.35 -2.88
N ALA A 91 -23.32 18.37 -3.70
CA ALA A 91 -24.03 18.05 -4.95
C ALA A 91 -25.41 17.45 -4.67
N GLU A 92 -25.54 16.61 -3.65
CA GLU A 92 -26.84 16.07 -3.21
C GLU A 92 -27.76 17.20 -2.69
N LEU A 93 -27.19 18.13 -1.91
CA LEU A 93 -27.92 19.32 -1.46
C LEU A 93 -28.35 20.21 -2.65
N MET A 94 -27.46 20.45 -3.61
CA MET A 94 -27.78 21.25 -4.80
C MET A 94 -28.86 20.61 -5.66
N ARG A 95 -28.90 19.27 -5.74
CA ARG A 95 -29.96 18.51 -6.43
C ARG A 95 -31.34 18.72 -5.79
N SER A 96 -31.40 19.02 -4.49
CA SER A 96 -32.64 19.37 -3.78
C SER A 96 -33.10 20.82 -4.02
N VAL A 97 -32.18 21.74 -4.31
CA VAL A 97 -32.45 23.18 -4.47
C VAL A 97 -32.77 23.54 -5.92
N SER A 98 -32.05 22.96 -6.87
CA SER A 98 -32.33 23.03 -8.31
C SER A 98 -32.39 21.60 -8.84
N PRO A 99 -33.58 20.99 -8.98
CA PRO A 99 -33.69 19.76 -9.74
C PRO A 99 -33.12 20.02 -11.14
N GLN A 100 -32.27 19.10 -11.62
CA GLN A 100 -31.80 19.12 -13.01
C GLN A 100 -33.02 19.28 -13.92
N PRO A 101 -32.89 19.98 -15.06
CA PRO A 101 -33.97 20.03 -16.05
C PRO A 101 -34.44 18.61 -16.31
N SER A 102 -35.73 18.35 -16.06
CA SER A 102 -36.35 17.07 -16.37
C SER A 102 -35.97 16.70 -17.80
N ALA A 103 -35.36 15.52 -17.93
CA ALA A 103 -34.83 15.01 -19.18
C ALA A 103 -35.82 15.24 -20.33
N PRO A 104 -35.37 15.63 -21.54
CA PRO A 104 -36.20 15.52 -22.71
C PRO A 104 -36.69 14.06 -22.81
N PRO A 105 -37.95 13.80 -23.21
CA PRO A 105 -38.38 12.44 -23.50
C PRO A 105 -37.42 11.82 -24.51
N ALA A 106 -37.09 10.55 -24.30
CA ALA A 106 -36.22 9.77 -25.16
C ALA A 106 -36.87 9.58 -26.54
N ASP A 107 -36.75 10.58 -27.39
CA ASP A 107 -37.18 10.55 -28.78
C ASP A 107 -35.95 10.55 -29.69
N THR A 108 -35.10 9.52 -29.56
CA THR A 108 -34.21 9.08 -30.64
C THR A 108 -34.12 7.56 -30.61
N PRO A 109 -34.65 6.86 -31.62
CA PRO A 109 -34.51 5.42 -31.73
C PRO A 109 -33.12 5.10 -32.29
N ASP A 110 -32.16 4.86 -31.40
CA ASP A 110 -31.00 4.04 -31.76
C ASP A 110 -30.53 3.31 -30.48
N ASP A 111 -30.82 2.00 -30.48
CA ASP A 111 -30.52 0.97 -29.47
C ASP A 111 -31.29 1.01 -28.12
N ASP A 112 -32.49 0.42 -28.11
CA ASP A 112 -33.32 0.15 -26.92
C ASP A 112 -32.72 -0.91 -25.96
N ARG A 113 -31.45 -1.30 -26.12
CA ARG A 113 -30.81 -2.27 -25.24
C ARG A 113 -30.49 -1.64 -23.89
N PRO A 114 -30.86 -2.29 -22.76
CA PRO A 114 -30.47 -1.81 -21.44
C PRO A 114 -28.94 -1.80 -21.32
N VAL A 115 -28.39 -0.80 -20.63
CA VAL A 115 -26.96 -0.76 -20.31
C VAL A 115 -26.67 -1.79 -19.23
N ALA A 116 -25.55 -2.50 -19.36
CA ALA A 116 -25.11 -3.53 -18.44
C ALA A 116 -24.92 -2.97 -17.02
N ALA A 117 -25.35 -3.75 -16.03
CA ALA A 117 -25.11 -3.45 -14.61
C ALA A 117 -24.07 -4.43 -14.05
N ILE A 118 -23.31 -3.97 -13.06
CA ILE A 118 -22.39 -4.82 -12.30
C ILE A 118 -23.18 -5.86 -11.50
N THR A 119 -22.74 -7.10 -11.53
CA THR A 119 -23.35 -8.23 -10.82
C THR A 119 -22.43 -8.74 -9.71
N TYR A 120 -23.03 -9.16 -8.59
CA TYR A 120 -22.28 -9.55 -7.39
C TYR A 120 -22.34 -11.06 -7.13
N THR A 121 -22.99 -11.82 -8.02
CA THR A 121 -23.16 -13.26 -7.92
C THR A 121 -22.81 -13.95 -9.23
N ALA A 122 -22.39 -15.22 -9.15
CA ALA A 122 -22.06 -16.02 -10.32
C ALA A 122 -23.28 -16.24 -11.23
N GLU A 123 -24.47 -16.47 -10.65
CA GLU A 123 -25.70 -16.68 -11.40
C GLU A 123 -26.10 -15.43 -12.21
N GLU A 124 -26.02 -14.25 -11.61
CA GLU A 124 -26.30 -12.99 -12.32
C GLU A 124 -25.22 -12.67 -13.38
N LEU A 125 -23.97 -13.07 -13.15
CA LEU A 125 -22.91 -12.96 -14.15
C LEU A 125 -23.18 -13.85 -15.36
N ASP A 126 -23.65 -15.08 -15.17
CA ASP A 126 -24.02 -15.98 -16.28
C ASP A 126 -25.14 -15.37 -17.14
N VAL A 127 -26.14 -14.74 -16.49
CA VAL A 127 -27.21 -14.01 -17.20
C VAL A 127 -26.64 -12.82 -17.99
N LEU A 128 -25.75 -12.03 -17.38
CA LEU A 128 -25.10 -10.90 -18.05
C LEU A 128 -24.32 -11.33 -19.30
N LEU A 129 -23.62 -12.47 -19.24
CA LEU A 129 -22.83 -13.02 -20.33
C LEU A 129 -23.68 -13.63 -21.46
N ASP A 130 -24.89 -14.09 -21.15
CA ASP A 130 -25.85 -14.61 -22.14
C ASP A 130 -26.60 -13.46 -22.85
N GLU A 131 -27.10 -12.48 -22.08
CA GLU A 131 -27.90 -11.38 -22.62
C GLU A 131 -27.07 -10.33 -23.37
N LYS A 132 -25.80 -10.13 -22.97
CA LYS A 132 -24.85 -9.15 -23.53
C LYS A 132 -25.47 -7.76 -23.81
N PRO A 133 -26.00 -7.08 -22.77
CA PRO A 133 -26.48 -5.70 -22.84
C PRO A 133 -25.37 -4.72 -23.25
N THR A 134 -25.70 -3.46 -23.54
CA THR A 134 -24.72 -2.45 -23.96
C THR A 134 -23.65 -2.24 -22.88
N GLU A 135 -22.36 -2.21 -23.26
CA GLU A 135 -21.20 -2.12 -22.35
C GLU A 135 -21.01 -3.34 -21.42
N TRP A 136 -21.57 -4.50 -21.76
CA TRP A 136 -21.45 -5.74 -20.97
C TRP A 136 -20.01 -6.15 -20.69
N ARG A 137 -19.07 -5.80 -21.57
CA ARG A 137 -17.64 -6.16 -21.49
C ARG A 137 -17.01 -5.68 -20.18
N TRP A 138 -17.26 -4.42 -19.83
CA TRP A 138 -16.73 -3.79 -18.62
C TRP A 138 -17.49 -4.23 -17.38
N ALA A 139 -18.83 -4.33 -17.48
CA ALA A 139 -19.66 -4.84 -16.40
C ALA A 139 -19.25 -6.27 -16.00
N ALA A 140 -19.05 -7.17 -16.96
CA ALA A 140 -18.62 -8.55 -16.70
C ALA A 140 -17.22 -8.61 -16.06
N PHE A 141 -16.26 -7.84 -16.60
CA PHE A 141 -14.91 -7.77 -16.05
C PHE A 141 -14.92 -7.32 -14.58
N VAL A 142 -15.58 -6.21 -14.27
CA VAL A 142 -15.66 -5.67 -12.90
C VAL A 142 -16.42 -6.61 -11.96
N SER A 143 -17.49 -7.23 -12.44
CA SER A 143 -18.28 -8.21 -11.66
C SER A 143 -17.39 -9.34 -11.14
N VAL A 144 -16.53 -9.90 -12.01
CA VAL A 144 -15.56 -10.94 -11.59
C VAL A 144 -14.58 -10.42 -10.55
N LEU A 145 -14.03 -9.21 -10.71
CA LEU A 145 -13.08 -8.63 -9.74
C LEU A 145 -13.74 -8.46 -8.36
N LEU A 146 -14.96 -7.93 -8.31
CA LEU A 146 -15.70 -7.69 -7.07
C LEU A 146 -16.11 -8.98 -6.38
N GLN A 147 -16.53 -10.00 -7.14
CA GLN A 147 -16.85 -11.33 -6.61
C GLN A 147 -15.61 -11.97 -5.97
N ARG A 148 -14.49 -12.02 -6.68
CA ARG A 148 -13.22 -12.54 -6.16
C ARG A 148 -12.70 -11.75 -4.95
N LEU A 149 -12.89 -10.43 -4.94
CA LEU A 149 -12.53 -9.59 -3.80
C LEU A 149 -13.41 -9.89 -2.57
N ALA A 150 -14.70 -10.18 -2.78
CA ALA A 150 -15.62 -10.54 -1.71
C ALA A 150 -15.21 -11.88 -1.04
N ASP A 151 -14.75 -12.86 -1.82
CA ASP A 151 -14.30 -14.16 -1.33
C ASP A 151 -13.12 -14.06 -0.36
N VAL A 152 -12.15 -13.19 -0.65
CA VAL A 152 -10.93 -13.02 0.18
C VAL A 152 -11.06 -11.93 1.25
N ARG A 153 -12.19 -11.25 1.32
CA ARG A 153 -12.46 -10.18 2.30
C ARG A 153 -12.24 -10.59 3.76
N PRO A 154 -12.58 -11.81 4.21
CA PRO A 154 -12.27 -12.23 5.58
C PRO A 154 -10.76 -12.22 5.87
N ARG A 155 -9.93 -12.71 4.94
CA ARG A 155 -8.46 -12.74 5.08
C ARG A 155 -7.87 -11.33 5.11
N LEU A 156 -8.37 -10.43 4.25
CA LEU A 156 -7.98 -9.01 4.28
C LEU A 156 -8.30 -8.36 5.64
N ARG A 157 -9.45 -8.68 6.24
CA ARG A 157 -9.78 -8.20 7.59
C ARG A 157 -8.85 -8.77 8.65
N ASP A 158 -8.46 -10.03 8.54
CA ASP A 158 -7.50 -10.64 9.46
C ASP A 158 -6.13 -9.95 9.38
N LEU A 159 -5.67 -9.61 8.17
CA LEU A 159 -4.46 -8.79 7.97
C LEU A 159 -4.55 -7.42 8.64
N ASP A 160 -5.65 -6.70 8.46
CA ASP A 160 -5.88 -5.38 9.06
C ASP A 160 -5.91 -5.46 10.59
N LEU A 161 -6.50 -6.53 11.13
CA LEU A 161 -6.55 -6.82 12.56
C LEU A 161 -5.21 -7.32 13.12
N HIS A 162 -4.20 -7.50 12.26
CA HIS A 162 -2.91 -8.10 12.61
C HIS A 162 -3.08 -9.49 13.25
N TYR A 163 -4.14 -10.20 12.87
CA TYR A 163 -4.39 -11.56 13.32
C TYR A 163 -3.48 -12.50 12.52
N THR A 164 -2.65 -13.26 13.22
CA THR A 164 -1.73 -14.22 12.62
C THR A 164 -2.20 -15.64 12.88
N THR A 165 -2.08 -16.50 11.88
CA THR A 165 -2.25 -17.92 12.13
C THR A 165 -0.95 -18.41 12.76
N ALA A 166 -1.04 -19.14 13.87
CA ALA A 166 0.13 -19.57 14.65
C ALA A 166 1.06 -20.58 13.92
N GLN A 167 0.96 -20.70 12.60
CA GLN A 167 1.69 -21.65 11.75
C GLN A 167 2.91 -21.06 11.05
N GLY A 168 3.22 -19.78 11.26
CA GLY A 168 4.40 -19.19 10.63
C GLY A 168 5.72 -19.74 11.16
N GLY A 169 6.71 -19.80 10.27
CA GLY A 169 8.07 -20.21 10.61
C GLY A 169 8.70 -19.29 11.66
N PHE A 170 9.73 -19.79 12.35
CA PHE A 170 10.50 -19.00 13.30
C PHE A 170 11.92 -18.79 12.77
N ALA A 171 12.28 -17.53 12.47
CA ALA A 171 13.65 -17.17 12.12
C ALA A 171 14.46 -16.93 13.39
N ARG A 172 15.53 -17.70 13.60
CA ARG A 172 16.24 -17.81 14.88
C ARG A 172 17.31 -16.76 15.10
N ASN A 173 17.84 -16.19 14.03
CA ASN A 173 18.98 -15.27 14.07
C ASN A 173 18.86 -14.20 12.97
N GLY A 174 19.71 -13.17 13.05
CA GLY A 174 19.70 -12.05 12.11
C GLY A 174 19.89 -12.47 10.66
N ARG A 175 20.70 -13.51 10.40
CA ARG A 175 20.91 -14.05 9.05
C ARG A 175 19.66 -14.72 8.49
N GLU A 176 18.97 -15.54 9.28
CA GLU A 176 17.69 -16.16 8.87
C GLU A 176 16.62 -15.11 8.61
N VAL A 177 16.57 -14.04 9.44
CA VAL A 177 15.66 -12.91 9.20
C VAL A 177 16.02 -12.16 7.92
N ALA A 178 17.31 -11.92 7.67
CA ALA A 178 17.77 -11.23 6.47
C ALA A 178 17.39 -12.02 5.20
N VAL A 179 17.67 -13.32 5.17
CA VAL A 179 17.31 -14.21 4.05
C VAL A 179 15.79 -14.21 3.83
N PHE A 180 15.00 -14.35 4.89
CA PHE A 180 13.54 -14.32 4.77
C PHE A 180 13.03 -13.02 4.14
N VAL A 181 13.56 -11.88 4.58
CA VAL A 181 13.14 -10.57 4.03
C VAL A 181 13.60 -10.41 2.59
N GLU A 182 14.82 -10.83 2.26
CA GLU A 182 15.33 -10.83 0.87
C GLU A 182 14.43 -11.69 -0.03
N ASP A 183 14.07 -12.91 0.39
CA ASP A 183 13.17 -13.79 -0.35
C ASP A 183 11.79 -13.14 -0.55
N CYS A 184 11.25 -12.43 0.46
CA CYS A 184 9.97 -11.72 0.31
C CYS A 184 10.05 -10.54 -0.65
N LEU A 185 11.16 -9.80 -0.65
CA LEU A 185 11.37 -8.70 -1.60
C LEU A 185 11.49 -9.21 -3.03
N ASP A 186 12.27 -10.27 -3.25
CA ASP A 186 12.44 -10.89 -4.56
C ASP A 186 11.10 -11.43 -5.09
N ASP A 187 10.31 -12.10 -4.24
CA ASP A 187 8.98 -12.57 -4.59
C ASP A 187 8.04 -11.40 -4.95
N LEU A 188 8.08 -10.29 -4.20
CA LEU A 188 7.29 -9.09 -4.47
C LEU A 188 7.64 -8.50 -5.85
N TYR A 189 8.93 -8.30 -6.14
CA TYR A 189 9.39 -7.74 -7.41
C TYR A 189 9.05 -8.64 -8.59
N GLU A 190 9.23 -9.95 -8.43
CA GLU A 190 8.91 -10.91 -9.48
C GLU A 190 7.41 -10.98 -9.75
N LEU A 191 6.57 -10.95 -8.71
CA LEU A 191 5.12 -10.88 -8.86
C LEU A 191 4.68 -9.59 -9.56
N ALA A 192 5.21 -8.43 -9.15
CA ALA A 192 4.89 -7.14 -9.78
C ALA A 192 5.30 -7.12 -11.26
N ARG A 193 6.50 -7.63 -11.60
CA ARG A 193 6.98 -7.73 -12.98
C ARG A 193 6.11 -8.65 -13.83
N ARG A 194 5.65 -9.78 -13.27
CA ARG A 194 4.74 -10.70 -13.97
C ARG A 194 3.37 -10.08 -14.21
N LEU A 195 2.85 -9.34 -13.23
CA LEU A 195 1.61 -8.58 -13.37
C LEU A 195 1.72 -7.53 -14.48
N GLU A 196 2.78 -6.73 -14.49
CA GLU A 196 3.02 -5.73 -15.54
C GLU A 196 3.10 -6.39 -16.92
N SER A 197 3.85 -7.49 -17.03
CA SER A 197 3.96 -8.24 -18.28
C SER A 197 2.62 -8.85 -18.73
N PHE A 198 1.77 -9.25 -17.78
CA PHE A 198 0.45 -9.80 -18.05
C PHE A 198 -0.50 -8.72 -18.58
N ILE A 199 -0.58 -7.56 -17.92
CA ILE A 199 -1.45 -6.44 -18.33
C ILE A 199 -1.01 -5.88 -19.70
N ARG A 200 0.30 -5.81 -19.97
CA ARG A 200 0.82 -5.30 -21.25
C ARG A 200 0.71 -6.32 -22.40
N ALA A 201 0.31 -7.56 -22.12
CA ALA A 201 0.18 -8.56 -23.17
C ALA A 201 -0.89 -8.12 -24.19
N PRO A 202 -0.63 -8.18 -25.51
CA PRO A 202 -1.64 -7.80 -26.52
C PRO A 202 -2.95 -8.59 -26.39
N ALA A 203 -2.85 -9.84 -25.93
CA ALA A 203 -4.00 -10.70 -25.66
C ALA A 203 -4.89 -10.17 -24.52
N PHE A 204 -4.35 -9.38 -23.58
CA PHE A 204 -5.13 -8.84 -22.46
C PHE A 204 -6.20 -7.86 -22.94
N MET A 205 -5.84 -6.89 -23.77
CA MET A 205 -6.83 -5.97 -24.35
C MET A 205 -7.58 -6.61 -25.53
N GLY A 206 -6.98 -7.59 -26.21
CA GLY A 206 -7.59 -8.27 -27.35
C GLY A 206 -8.90 -9.00 -27.04
N VAL A 207 -9.13 -9.47 -25.80
CA VAL A 207 -10.40 -10.13 -25.43
C VAL A 207 -11.58 -9.16 -25.39
N PHE A 208 -11.33 -7.86 -25.24
CA PHE A 208 -12.38 -6.83 -25.20
C PHE A 208 -12.90 -6.46 -26.60
N GLY A 209 -12.31 -7.01 -27.66
CA GLY A 209 -12.71 -6.77 -29.05
C GLY A 209 -12.37 -5.37 -29.54
N ASP A 210 -13.00 -4.98 -30.64
CA ASP A 210 -12.93 -3.62 -31.18
C ASP A 210 -13.69 -2.63 -30.27
N SER A 211 -13.23 -1.38 -30.19
CA SER A 211 -13.94 -0.33 -29.43
C SER A 211 -15.32 -0.09 -30.01
N ASP A 212 -15.44 -0.16 -31.34
CA ASP A 212 -16.63 0.23 -32.10
C ASP A 212 -17.61 -0.94 -32.32
N ASP A 213 -17.20 -2.18 -32.02
CA ASP A 213 -18.01 -3.39 -32.20
C ASP A 213 -17.85 -4.37 -31.03
N GLU A 214 -18.75 -4.25 -30.05
CA GLU A 214 -18.77 -5.11 -28.86
C GLU A 214 -19.02 -6.59 -29.18
N SER A 215 -19.58 -6.92 -30.35
CA SER A 215 -19.88 -8.31 -30.72
C SER A 215 -18.62 -9.14 -30.99
N THR A 216 -17.49 -8.46 -31.23
CA THR A 216 -16.18 -9.08 -31.44
C THR A 216 -15.50 -9.50 -30.13
N ALA A 217 -16.02 -9.09 -28.98
CA ALA A 217 -15.44 -9.38 -27.68
C ALA A 217 -15.65 -10.83 -27.24
N ASP A 218 -14.60 -11.41 -26.66
CA ASP A 218 -14.57 -12.78 -26.15
C ASP A 218 -15.00 -12.81 -24.68
N ALA A 219 -16.23 -13.26 -24.43
CA ALA A 219 -16.79 -13.37 -23.09
C ALA A 219 -15.98 -14.28 -22.17
N GLU A 220 -15.56 -15.45 -22.67
CA GLU A 220 -14.75 -16.41 -21.89
C GLU A 220 -13.37 -15.82 -21.63
N GLY A 221 -12.79 -15.15 -22.64
CA GLY A 221 -11.54 -14.42 -22.53
C GLY A 221 -11.57 -13.33 -21.46
N ILE A 222 -12.61 -12.49 -21.43
CA ILE A 222 -12.80 -11.42 -20.41
C ILE A 222 -12.85 -12.01 -19.01
N VAL A 223 -13.68 -13.04 -18.80
CA VAL A 223 -13.79 -13.72 -17.50
C VAL A 223 -12.45 -14.36 -17.12
N HIS A 224 -11.74 -14.95 -18.08
CA HIS A 224 -10.43 -15.56 -17.86
C HIS A 224 -9.40 -14.52 -17.40
N VAL A 225 -9.25 -13.40 -18.11
CA VAL A 225 -8.25 -12.37 -17.75
C VAL A 225 -8.58 -11.71 -16.42
N ALA A 226 -9.87 -11.48 -16.11
CA ALA A 226 -10.29 -10.96 -14.81
C ALA A 226 -9.90 -11.92 -13.67
N ASN A 227 -10.15 -13.22 -13.84
CA ASN A 227 -9.74 -14.24 -12.87
C ASN A 227 -8.21 -14.30 -12.72
N ARG A 228 -7.45 -14.25 -13.83
CA ARG A 228 -5.98 -14.25 -13.76
C ARG A 228 -5.44 -12.99 -13.08
N LEU A 229 -6.07 -11.84 -13.27
CA LEU A 229 -5.73 -10.60 -12.57
C LEU A 229 -5.94 -10.75 -11.05
N MET A 230 -7.06 -11.35 -10.64
CA MET A 230 -7.35 -11.61 -9.23
C MET A 230 -6.46 -12.68 -8.61
N ASP A 231 -5.93 -13.63 -9.38
CA ASP A 231 -4.91 -14.55 -8.88
C ASP A 231 -3.62 -13.82 -8.49
N PHE A 232 -3.26 -12.72 -9.16
CA PHE A 232 -2.11 -11.90 -8.73
C PHE A 232 -2.42 -11.20 -7.41
N HIS A 233 -3.63 -10.65 -7.25
CA HIS A 233 -4.07 -10.07 -5.98
C HIS A 233 -3.96 -11.09 -4.83
N GLU A 234 -4.44 -12.31 -5.05
CA GLU A 234 -4.35 -13.39 -4.05
C GLU A 234 -2.91 -13.78 -3.72
N ARG A 235 -2.00 -13.79 -4.70
CA ARG A 235 -0.56 -14.05 -4.45
C ARG A 235 0.10 -12.94 -3.65
N PHE A 236 -0.26 -11.68 -3.87
CA PHE A 236 0.20 -10.58 -3.01
C PHE A 236 -0.35 -10.72 -1.59
N LEU A 237 -1.60 -11.16 -1.45
CA LEU A 237 -2.23 -11.43 -0.16
C LEU A 237 -1.48 -12.55 0.59
N GLU A 238 -1.19 -13.66 -0.07
CA GLU A 238 -0.38 -14.76 0.50
C GLU A 238 1.01 -14.30 0.94
N LEU A 239 1.66 -13.43 0.16
CA LEU A 239 2.95 -12.87 0.51
C LEU A 239 2.87 -11.95 1.74
N ALA A 240 1.82 -11.14 1.83
CA ALA A 240 1.54 -10.27 2.97
C ALA A 240 1.21 -11.06 4.25
N GLU A 241 0.48 -12.16 4.14
CA GLU A 241 0.22 -13.11 5.23
C GLU A 241 1.52 -13.79 5.69
N ARG A 242 2.33 -14.29 4.75
CA ARG A 242 3.63 -14.92 5.04
C ARG A 242 4.56 -14.00 5.84
N CYS A 243 4.58 -12.71 5.49
CA CYS A 243 5.38 -11.69 6.16
C CYS A 243 4.90 -11.42 7.61
N ARG A 244 3.60 -11.57 7.88
CA ARG A 244 3.02 -11.35 9.22
C ARG A 244 3.06 -12.59 10.11
N ASP A 245 2.94 -13.78 9.53
CA ASP A 245 2.90 -15.03 10.30
C ASP A 245 4.30 -15.43 10.83
N VAL A 246 5.39 -14.98 10.20
CA VAL A 246 6.75 -15.30 10.68
C VAL A 246 7.05 -14.68 12.05
N SER A 247 7.55 -15.50 12.96
CA SER A 247 8.01 -15.02 14.26
C SER A 247 9.51 -14.76 14.23
N VAL A 248 9.91 -13.56 14.67
CA VAL A 248 11.31 -13.10 14.70
C VAL A 248 11.73 -12.61 16.09
N PRO A 249 13.03 -12.59 16.42
CA PRO A 249 13.52 -12.00 17.66
C PRO A 249 13.11 -10.53 17.74
N SER A 250 12.77 -10.06 18.94
CA SER A 250 12.26 -8.70 19.16
C SER A 250 13.17 -7.59 18.62
N VAL A 251 14.48 -7.84 18.55
CA VAL A 251 15.49 -6.95 17.95
C VAL A 251 15.21 -6.66 16.46
N HIS A 252 14.57 -7.58 15.74
CA HIS A 252 14.26 -7.47 14.31
C HIS A 252 12.77 -7.18 14.03
N SER A 253 11.95 -6.95 15.06
CA SER A 253 10.52 -6.64 14.90
C SER A 253 10.25 -5.41 14.01
N GLY A 254 11.11 -4.37 14.12
CA GLY A 254 11.00 -3.17 13.28
C GLY A 254 11.24 -3.44 11.80
N LEU A 255 12.13 -4.38 11.47
CA LEU A 255 12.39 -4.78 10.08
C LEU A 255 11.18 -5.50 9.49
N LEU A 256 10.56 -6.40 10.26
CA LEU A 256 9.37 -7.13 9.84
C LEU A 256 8.15 -6.22 9.70
N GLN A 257 8.02 -5.21 10.57
CA GLN A 257 6.98 -4.18 10.43
C GLN A 257 7.17 -3.38 9.14
N ASP A 258 8.39 -2.93 8.83
CA ASP A 258 8.67 -2.23 7.58
C ASP A 258 8.41 -3.12 6.35
N CYS A 259 8.78 -4.40 6.41
CA CYS A 259 8.50 -5.36 5.35
C CYS A 259 7.00 -5.58 5.16
N SER A 260 6.22 -5.70 6.25
CA SER A 260 4.76 -5.85 6.18
C SER A 260 4.09 -4.64 5.53
N LEU A 261 4.52 -3.42 5.90
CA LEU A 261 4.04 -2.18 5.28
C LEU A 261 4.30 -2.15 3.76
N LEU A 262 5.42 -2.71 3.32
CA LEU A 262 5.72 -2.82 1.89
C LEU A 262 4.81 -3.83 1.19
N MET A 263 4.51 -4.97 1.82
CA MET A 263 3.63 -6.00 1.25
C MET A 263 2.17 -5.55 1.13
N ASP A 264 1.76 -4.54 1.88
CA ASP A 264 0.41 -3.97 1.79
C ASP A 264 0.23 -3.05 0.57
N VAL A 265 1.32 -2.52 0.00
CA VAL A 265 1.26 -1.53 -1.10
C VAL A 265 0.51 -2.07 -2.34
N PRO A 266 0.80 -3.28 -2.85
CA PRO A 266 0.04 -3.83 -3.98
C PRO A 266 -1.44 -4.04 -3.65
N LEU A 267 -1.76 -4.52 -2.43
CA LEU A 267 -3.14 -4.78 -2.01
C LEU A 267 -3.97 -3.49 -2.00
N ASP A 268 -3.39 -2.40 -1.49
CA ASP A 268 -4.01 -1.08 -1.54
C ASP A 268 -4.19 -0.58 -2.98
N GLY A 269 -3.21 -0.82 -3.86
CA GLY A 269 -3.29 -0.48 -5.28
C GLY A 269 -4.43 -1.18 -5.99
N PHE A 270 -4.56 -2.51 -5.80
CA PHE A 270 -5.67 -3.30 -6.34
C PHE A 270 -7.02 -2.82 -5.83
N ARG A 271 -7.14 -2.54 -4.54
CA ARG A 271 -8.39 -2.03 -3.95
C ARG A 271 -8.81 -0.72 -4.60
N ARG A 272 -7.89 0.25 -4.71
CA ARG A 272 -8.17 1.55 -5.36
C ARG A 272 -8.57 1.36 -6.82
N PHE A 273 -7.84 0.53 -7.55
CA PHE A 273 -8.13 0.23 -8.95
C PHE A 273 -9.53 -0.37 -9.15
N ILE A 274 -9.90 -1.37 -8.34
CA ILE A 274 -11.22 -2.03 -8.43
C ILE A 274 -12.32 -1.02 -8.06
N ASP A 275 -12.13 -0.24 -7.00
CA ASP A 275 -13.11 0.78 -6.57
C ASP A 275 -13.33 1.83 -7.67
N GLU A 276 -12.26 2.32 -8.31
CA GLU A 276 -12.35 3.32 -9.38
C GLU A 276 -12.97 2.77 -10.66
N LEU A 277 -12.68 1.51 -11.01
CA LEU A 277 -13.26 0.87 -12.18
C LEU A 277 -14.75 0.55 -11.95
N ALA A 278 -15.14 0.16 -10.75
CA ALA A 278 -16.55 -0.03 -10.39
C ALA A 278 -17.32 1.29 -10.43
N GLU A 279 -16.78 2.37 -9.85
CA GLU A 279 -17.39 3.70 -9.90
C GLU A 279 -17.56 4.17 -11.36
N LEU A 280 -16.58 3.91 -12.22
CA LEU A 280 -16.67 4.26 -13.63
C LEU A 280 -17.82 3.51 -14.33
N VAL A 281 -17.88 2.18 -14.19
CA VAL A 281 -18.90 1.35 -14.84
C VAL A 281 -20.30 1.67 -14.33
N GLU A 282 -20.47 1.97 -13.04
CA GLU A 282 -21.75 2.42 -12.47
C GLU A 282 -22.20 3.79 -13.03
N GLU A 283 -21.26 4.67 -13.41
CA GLU A 283 -21.55 5.97 -14.00
C GLU A 283 -21.86 5.91 -15.50
N MET A 284 -21.44 4.86 -16.23
CA MET A 284 -21.62 4.73 -17.69
C MET A 284 -23.08 4.91 -18.15
N PRO A 285 -24.10 4.30 -17.52
CA PRO A 285 -25.50 4.49 -17.93
C PRO A 285 -25.97 5.94 -17.85
N ALA A 286 -25.44 6.73 -16.91
CA ALA A 286 -25.79 8.13 -16.80
C ALA A 286 -25.10 8.96 -17.90
N VAL A 287 -23.84 8.66 -18.21
CA VAL A 287 -23.05 9.40 -19.21
C VAL A 287 -23.53 9.14 -20.64
N LEU A 288 -23.78 7.88 -21.00
CA LEU A 288 -24.27 7.49 -22.32
C LEU A 288 -25.64 8.11 -22.65
N ARG A 289 -26.46 8.40 -21.63
CA ARG A 289 -27.75 9.11 -21.80
C ARG A 289 -27.61 10.57 -22.23
N TYR A 290 -26.48 11.21 -21.94
CA TYR A 290 -26.25 12.63 -22.26
C TYR A 290 -25.27 12.84 -23.44
N ALA A 291 -24.44 11.83 -23.75
CA ALA A 291 -23.51 11.85 -24.87
C ALA A 291 -23.41 10.44 -25.49
N PRO A 292 -24.28 10.10 -26.47
CA PRO A 292 -24.31 8.77 -27.12
C PRO A 292 -23.17 8.56 -28.15
N GLY A 293 -22.04 9.26 -28.00
CA GLY A 293 -20.87 9.14 -28.88
C GLY A 293 -19.71 8.41 -28.21
N ASP A 294 -18.56 8.36 -28.87
CA ASP A 294 -17.30 7.83 -28.32
C ASP A 294 -16.83 8.71 -27.15
N VAL A 295 -17.27 8.35 -25.94
CA VAL A 295 -16.88 9.02 -24.71
C VAL A 295 -15.59 8.38 -24.23
N ASP A 296 -14.49 9.14 -24.28
CA ASP A 296 -13.25 8.73 -23.60
C ASP A 296 -13.48 8.73 -22.09
N PHE A 297 -13.69 7.53 -21.53
CA PHE A 297 -13.90 7.30 -20.11
C PHE A 297 -12.60 7.46 -19.28
N GLY A 298 -11.47 7.75 -19.93
CA GLY A 298 -10.17 7.95 -19.32
C GLY A 298 -9.43 6.65 -18.99
N SER A 299 -8.12 6.75 -18.86
CA SER A 299 -7.26 5.62 -18.51
C SER A 299 -7.28 5.36 -16.99
N ILE A 300 -7.93 4.28 -16.55
CA ILE A 300 -7.78 3.77 -15.19
C ILE A 300 -6.51 2.92 -15.13
N THR A 301 -5.59 3.27 -14.24
CA THR A 301 -4.29 2.61 -14.11
C THR A 301 -4.18 1.95 -12.75
N LEU A 302 -3.71 0.69 -12.72
CA LEU A 302 -3.33 0.05 -11.48
C LEU A 302 -1.99 0.62 -11.01
N GLU A 303 -2.03 1.55 -10.05
CA GLU A 303 -0.84 2.16 -9.47
C GLU A 303 -0.37 1.41 -8.23
N ILE A 304 0.90 0.98 -8.25
CA ILE A 304 1.60 0.40 -7.10
C ILE A 304 2.78 1.31 -6.80
N VAL A 305 2.57 2.30 -5.93
CA VAL A 305 3.57 3.32 -5.58
C VAL A 305 4.24 2.94 -4.27
N VAL A 306 5.54 2.65 -4.35
CA VAL A 306 6.36 2.32 -3.18
C VAL A 306 7.17 3.53 -2.75
N ASP A 307 7.24 3.78 -1.44
CA ASP A 307 8.11 4.79 -0.85
C ASP A 307 9.59 4.35 -0.91
N ASP A 308 10.41 5.07 -1.69
CA ASP A 308 11.86 4.84 -1.80
C ASP A 308 12.57 4.87 -0.43
N ASP A 309 12.09 5.68 0.52
CA ASP A 309 12.70 5.76 1.85
C ASP A 309 12.36 4.54 2.71
N LEU A 310 11.21 3.89 2.45
CA LEU A 310 10.86 2.61 3.06
C LEU A 310 11.81 1.51 2.55
N ILE A 311 12.02 1.41 1.23
CA ILE A 311 12.93 0.42 0.63
C ILE A 311 14.35 0.58 1.21
N LYS A 312 14.90 1.81 1.17
CA LYS A 312 16.25 2.10 1.70
C LYS A 312 16.37 1.73 3.18
N ARG A 313 15.31 1.94 3.96
CA ARG A 313 15.28 1.61 5.38
C ARG A 313 15.29 0.09 5.61
N ILE A 314 14.54 -0.67 4.82
CA ILE A 314 14.54 -2.13 4.83
C ILE A 314 15.92 -2.66 4.47
N GLU A 315 16.49 -2.26 3.33
CA GLU A 315 17.81 -2.70 2.87
C GLU A 315 18.92 -2.46 3.91
N LYS A 316 18.89 -1.30 4.57
CA LYS A 316 19.85 -0.97 5.63
C LYS A 316 19.72 -1.91 6.83
N GLN A 317 18.50 -2.24 7.22
CA GLN A 317 18.22 -3.14 8.34
C GLN A 317 18.55 -4.61 8.00
N VAL A 318 18.26 -5.06 6.78
CA VAL A 318 18.66 -6.38 6.27
C VAL A 318 20.18 -6.53 6.32
N ARG A 319 20.93 -5.55 5.79
CA ARG A 319 22.40 -5.57 5.82
C ARG A 319 22.97 -5.59 7.24
N ALA A 320 22.28 -4.95 8.20
CA ALA A 320 22.68 -4.99 9.60
C ALA A 320 22.39 -6.36 10.23
N ALA A 321 21.24 -6.95 9.93
CA ALA A 321 20.85 -8.28 10.41
C ALA A 321 21.73 -9.40 9.84
N ALA A 322 22.14 -9.30 8.57
CA ALA A 322 23.03 -10.28 7.93
C ALA A 322 24.46 -10.31 8.51
N LYS A 323 24.88 -9.23 9.21
CA LYS A 323 26.20 -9.11 9.83
C LYS A 323 26.25 -9.53 11.29
N GLY A 324 25.09 -9.63 11.95
CA GLY A 324 24.94 -10.02 13.35
C GLY A 324 24.72 -11.51 13.50
#